data_AF-A0A8J4YYX4-F1
#
_entry.id   AF-A0A8J4YYX4-F1
#
_cell.length_a   1.000
_cell.length_b   1.000
_cell.length_c   1.000
_cell.angle_alpha   90.00
_cell.angle_beta   90.00
_cell.angle_gamma   90.00
#
_symmetry.space_group_name_H-M   'P 1'
#
loop_
_entity.id
_entity.type
_entity.pdbx_description
1 polymer ?
#
loop_
_entity_poly.entity_id
_entity_poly.type
_entity_poly.pdbx_seq_one_letter_code
_entity_poly.pdbx_strand_id
1 'polypeptide(L)'
;MVLCYVFQGSDPRLQTCRGKLQNRRSKLNQEINKELMLRTGAENLFNATNNKRMKEQVSLELQFVNSNLTLLKEQLSELNSSVEVYQGKGSKGSIPMIPLGLKETKEINFREPFKVIK
;
A
#
# COMPACT_ATOMS: atom_id res chain seq x y z
N MET A 1 0.50 -5.94 34.03
CA MET A 1 0.34 -7.22 33.30
C MET A 1 -0.26 -6.90 31.94
N VAL A 2 0.59 -6.64 30.94
CA VAL A 2 0.14 -6.41 29.57
C VAL A 2 -0.16 -7.79 28.98
N LEU A 3 -1.44 -8.13 28.79
CA LEU A 3 -1.82 -9.26 27.95
C LEU A 3 -1.41 -8.91 26.52
N CYS A 4 -0.18 -9.26 26.15
CA CYS A 4 0.20 -9.43 24.77
C CYS A 4 -0.57 -10.64 24.26
N TYR A 5 -1.79 -10.42 23.76
CA TYR A 5 -2.43 -11.38 22.88
C TYR A 5 -1.49 -11.55 21.69
N VAL A 6 -0.76 -12.65 21.69
CA VAL A 6 -0.02 -13.12 20.53
C VAL A 6 -1.04 -13.25 19.41
N PHE A 7 -1.05 -12.29 18.49
CA PHE A 7 -1.69 -12.45 17.20
C PHE A 7 -1.05 -13.69 16.59
N GLN A 8 -1.72 -14.83 16.64
CA GLN A 8 -1.32 -15.98 15.84
C GLN A 8 -1.21 -15.49 14.41
N GLY A 9 0.01 -15.42 13.89
CA GLY A 9 0.24 -15.23 12.47
C GLY A 9 -0.57 -16.29 11.73
N SER A 10 -1.19 -15.91 10.61
CA SER A 10 -1.87 -16.88 9.76
C SER A 10 -0.82 -17.86 9.23
N ASP A 11 -0.99 -19.17 9.47
CA ASP A 11 -0.11 -20.20 8.91
C ASP A 11 -0.01 -20.01 7.37
N PRO A 12 1.19 -19.78 6.81
CA PRO A 12 1.39 -19.62 5.36
C PRO A 12 0.85 -20.80 4.54
N ARG A 13 0.77 -21.99 5.16
CA ARG A 13 0.32 -23.22 4.51
C ARG A 13 -1.20 -23.35 4.45
N LEU A 14 -1.95 -22.58 5.24
CA LEU A 14 -3.41 -22.72 5.37
C LEU A 14 -4.23 -21.98 4.30
N GLN A 15 -3.60 -21.32 3.32
CA GLN A 15 -4.27 -20.57 2.23
C GLN A 15 -5.54 -19.83 2.67
N THR A 16 -5.47 -19.13 3.82
CA THR A 16 -6.64 -18.41 4.34
C THR A 16 -7.11 -17.37 3.31
N CYS A 17 -8.40 -17.03 3.29
CA CYS A 17 -8.92 -16.00 2.39
C CYS A 17 -8.12 -14.69 2.51
N ARG A 18 -7.68 -14.35 3.74
CA ARG A 18 -6.79 -13.23 4.05
C ARG A 18 -5.40 -13.37 3.43
N GLY A 19 -4.78 -14.55 3.54
CA GLY A 19 -3.49 -14.84 2.90
C GLY A 19 -3.56 -14.74 1.37
N LYS A 20 -4.63 -15.23 0.74
CA LYS A 20 -4.86 -15.10 -0.71
C LYS A 20 -4.97 -13.64 -1.14
N LEU A 21 -5.74 -12.83 -0.40
CA LEU A 21 -5.88 -11.40 -0.66
C LEU A 21 -4.54 -10.67 -0.52
N GLN A 22 -3.78 -10.97 0.53
CA GLN A 22 -2.47 -10.37 0.77
C GLN A 22 -1.45 -10.75 -0.32
N ASN A 23 -1.46 -11.99 -0.80
CA ASN A 23 -0.62 -12.43 -1.91
C ASN A 23 -0.95 -11.65 -3.20
N ARG A 24 -2.24 -11.48 -3.50
CA ARG A 24 -2.67 -10.67 -4.65
C ARG A 24 -2.25 -9.21 -4.52
N ARG A 25 -2.39 -8.62 -3.32
CA ARG A 25 -1.93 -7.25 -3.01
C ARG A 25 -0.41 -7.11 -3.20
N SER A 26 0.36 -8.07 -2.68
CA SER A 26 1.82 -8.07 -2.86
C SER A 26 2.22 -8.17 -4.32
N LYS A 27 1.54 -9.02 -5.10
CA LYS A 27 1.79 -9.15 -6.55
C LYS A 27 1.50 -7.85 -7.30
N LEU A 28 0.37 -7.20 -7.02
CA LEU A 28 0.05 -5.90 -7.64
C LEU A 28 1.09 -4.83 -7.30
N ASN A 29 1.57 -4.76 -6.05
CA ASN A 29 2.63 -3.83 -5.68
C ASN A 29 3.94 -4.09 -6.44
N GLN A 30 4.29 -5.36 -6.67
CA GLN A 30 5.47 -5.71 -7.48
C GLN A 30 5.31 -5.25 -8.93
N GLU A 31 4.15 -5.49 -9.55
CA GLU A 31 3.88 -5.02 -10.92
C GLU A 31 3.85 -3.49 -11.01
N ILE A 32 3.25 -2.78 -10.04
CA ILE A 32 3.28 -1.30 -9.99
C ILE A 32 4.72 -0.78 -9.94
N ASN A 33 5.56 -1.36 -9.09
CA ASN A 33 6.96 -0.95 -8.99
C ASN A 33 7.73 -1.21 -10.30
N LYS A 34 7.45 -2.33 -10.95
CA LYS A 34 8.02 -2.65 -12.26
C LYS A 34 7.59 -1.63 -13.33
N GLU A 35 6.31 -1.30 -13.40
CA GLU A 35 5.80 -0.28 -14.33
C GLU A 35 6.36 1.12 -14.03
N LEU A 36 6.52 1.49 -12.76
CA LEU A 36 7.18 2.74 -12.38
C LEU A 36 8.62 2.79 -12.89
N MET A 37 9.38 1.71 -12.71
CA MET A 37 10.76 1.62 -13.22
C MET A 37 10.81 1.71 -14.75
N LEU A 38 9.92 0.99 -15.45
CA LEU A 38 9.84 1.03 -16.91
C LEU A 38 9.50 2.45 -17.40
N ARG A 39 8.56 3.12 -16.74
CA ARG A 39 8.19 4.50 -17.06
C ARG A 39 9.40 5.43 -16.94
N THR A 40 10.11 5.37 -15.81
CA THR A 40 11.31 6.19 -15.61
C THR A 40 12.39 5.86 -16.64
N GLY A 41 12.58 4.58 -16.99
CA GLY A 41 13.50 4.19 -18.07
C GLY A 41 13.11 4.77 -19.42
N ALA A 42 11.83 4.72 -19.78
CA ALA A 42 11.31 5.27 -21.02
C ALA A 42 11.37 6.82 -21.06
N GLU A 43 11.07 7.51 -19.96
CA GLU A 43 11.24 8.97 -19.82
C GLU A 43 12.70 9.38 -20.04
N ASN A 44 13.65 8.65 -19.44
CA ASN A 44 15.07 8.91 -19.63
C ASN A 44 15.50 8.70 -21.09
N LEU A 45 15.04 7.62 -21.73
CA LEU A 45 15.32 7.36 -23.14
C LEU A 45 14.72 8.44 -24.06
N PHE A 46 13.49 8.87 -23.78
CA PHE A 46 12.83 9.95 -24.53
C PHE A 46 13.61 11.26 -24.47
N ASN A 47 14.16 11.58 -23.30
CA ASN A 47 14.95 12.78 -23.06
C ASN A 47 16.36 12.70 -23.67
N ALA A 48 16.97 11.51 -23.68
CA ALA A 48 18.30 11.28 -24.23
C ALA A 48 18.33 11.17 -25.77
N THR A 49 17.19 10.93 -26.40
CA THR A 49 17.10 10.65 -27.84
C THR A 49 16.81 11.89 -28.67
N ASN A 50 17.61 12.12 -29.72
CA ASN A 50 17.39 13.18 -30.72
C ASN A 50 16.74 12.70 -32.03
N ASN A 51 16.61 11.39 -32.23
CA ASN A 51 15.95 10.83 -33.42
C ASN A 51 14.42 10.94 -33.29
N LYS A 52 13.78 11.66 -34.21
CA LYS A 52 12.34 11.91 -34.20
C LYS A 52 11.49 10.63 -34.21
N ARG A 53 11.83 9.64 -35.04
CA ARG A 53 11.07 8.38 -35.14
C ARG A 53 11.13 7.58 -33.84
N MET A 54 12.31 7.51 -33.25
CA MET A 54 12.50 6.84 -31.96
C MET A 54 11.76 7.58 -30.85
N LYS A 55 11.75 8.92 -30.87
CA LYS A 55 11.02 9.74 -29.90
C LYS A 55 9.51 9.53 -29.97
N GLU A 56 8.95 9.43 -31.17
CA GLU A 56 7.53 9.07 -31.38
C GLU A 56 7.21 7.67 -30.83
N GLN A 57 8.07 6.68 -31.12
CA GLN A 57 7.90 5.32 -30.59
C GLN A 57 7.95 5.28 -29.06
N VAL A 58 8.93 5.93 -28.44
CA VAL A 58 9.05 5.99 -26.98
C VAL A 58 7.86 6.74 -26.37
N SER A 59 7.33 7.77 -27.04
CA SER A 59 6.12 8.45 -26.60
C SER A 59 4.90 7.51 -26.55
N LEU A 60 4.74 6.64 -27.54
CA LEU A 60 3.64 5.65 -27.56
C LEU A 60 3.81 4.63 -26.44
N GLU A 61 5.03 4.12 -26.25
CA GLU A 61 5.33 3.18 -25.16
C GLU A 61 5.07 3.81 -23.79
N LEU A 62 5.41 5.09 -23.62
CA LEU A 62 5.15 5.83 -22.38
C LEU A 62 3.65 5.94 -22.08
N GLN A 63 2.82 6.15 -23.10
CA GLN A 63 1.36 6.16 -22.96
C GLN A 63 0.82 4.78 -22.56
N PHE A 64 1.37 3.72 -23.14
CA PHE A 64 1.03 2.35 -22.80
C PHE A 64 1.36 2.03 -21.33
N VAL A 65 2.59 2.30 -20.89
CA VAL A 65 3.04 2.10 -19.51
C VAL A 65 2.19 2.91 -18.53
N ASN A 66 1.85 4.17 -18.85
CA ASN A 66 1.00 5.00 -18.00
C ASN A 66 -0.43 4.46 -17.86
N SER A 67 -0.99 3.92 -18.95
CA SER A 67 -2.30 3.28 -18.92
C SER A 67 -2.29 2.01 -18.06
N ASN A 68 -1.25 1.18 -18.18
CA ASN A 68 -1.08 -0.01 -17.35
C ASN A 68 -0.92 0.33 -15.86
N LEU A 69 -0.10 1.33 -15.56
CA LEU A 69 0.11 1.80 -14.18
C LEU A 69 -1.20 2.28 -13.54
N THR A 70 -2.07 2.94 -14.30
CA THR A 70 -3.38 3.42 -13.84
C THR A 70 -4.28 2.23 -13.51
N LEU A 71 -4.40 1.27 -14.42
CA LEU A 71 -5.17 0.03 -14.21
C LEU A 71 -4.70 -0.73 -12.97
N LEU A 72 -3.39 -0.92 -12.80
CA LEU A 72 -2.83 -1.64 -11.65
C LEU A 72 -3.14 -0.94 -10.32
N LYS A 73 -3.12 0.40 -10.30
CA LYS A 73 -3.48 1.21 -9.12
C LYS A 73 -4.97 1.10 -8.80
N GLU A 74 -5.83 1.11 -9.82
CA GLU A 74 -7.27 0.91 -9.64
C GLU A 74 -7.56 -0.48 -9.06
N GLN A 75 -6.95 -1.54 -9.61
CA GLN A 75 -7.07 -2.90 -9.08
C GLN A 75 -6.58 -3.00 -7.63
N LEU A 76 -5.47 -2.32 -7.29
CA LEU A 76 -4.98 -2.29 -5.92
C LEU A 76 -5.95 -1.56 -4.99
N SER A 77 -6.54 -0.47 -5.45
CA SER A 77 -7.56 0.30 -4.71
C SER A 77 -8.81 -0.56 -4.44
N GLU A 78 -9.29 -1.29 -5.45
CA GLU A 78 -10.39 -2.24 -5.33
C GLU A 78 -10.09 -3.35 -4.32
N LEU A 79 -8.88 -3.92 -4.33
CA LEU A 79 -8.49 -4.90 -3.30
C LEU A 79 -8.39 -4.27 -1.91
N ASN A 80 -8.02 -3.01 -1.80
CA ASN A 80 -7.94 -2.30 -0.52
C ASN A 80 -9.31 -1.95 0.04
N SER A 81 -10.33 -1.78 -0.80
CA SER A 81 -11.72 -1.56 -0.37
C SER A 81 -12.44 -2.87 0.03
N SER A 82 -11.88 -4.04 -0.29
CA SER A 82 -12.45 -5.33 0.12
C SER A 82 -12.46 -5.51 1.65
N VAL A 83 -13.65 -5.41 2.24
CA VAL A 83 -13.89 -5.59 3.70
C VAL A 83 -14.37 -6.99 4.06
N GLU A 84 -14.86 -7.77 3.07
CA GLU A 84 -15.49 -9.07 3.28
C GLU A 84 -14.59 -10.09 3.98
N VAL A 85 -13.27 -10.03 3.72
CA VAL A 85 -12.29 -10.95 4.31
C VAL A 85 -12.07 -10.69 5.80
N TYR A 86 -12.51 -9.53 6.31
CA TYR A 86 -12.45 -9.14 7.72
C TYR A 86 -13.79 -9.32 8.45
N GLN A 87 -14.87 -9.62 7.73
CA GLN A 87 -16.18 -9.89 8.30
C GLN A 87 -16.28 -11.39 8.61
N GLY A 88 -16.11 -11.77 9.88
CA GLY A 88 -16.31 -13.16 10.30
C GLY A 88 -17.75 -13.61 10.04
N LYS A 89 -17.96 -14.88 9.65
CA LYS A 89 -19.28 -15.46 9.35
C LYS A 89 -20.30 -15.43 10.52
N GLY A 90 -19.92 -14.93 11.71
CA GLY A 90 -20.75 -14.90 12.91
C GLY A 90 -20.85 -13.55 13.63
N SER A 91 -20.28 -12.46 13.12
CA SER A 91 -20.27 -11.17 13.85
C SER A 91 -20.69 -10.01 12.94
N LYS A 92 -22.00 -9.71 12.92
CA LYS A 92 -22.52 -8.40 12.49
C LYS A 92 -22.16 -7.26 13.46
N GLY A 93 -21.21 -7.45 14.37
CA GLY A 93 -20.91 -6.50 15.44
C GLY A 93 -19.41 -6.36 15.65
N SER A 94 -18.94 -5.13 15.61
CA SER A 94 -17.58 -4.68 15.94
C SER A 94 -16.52 -4.95 14.87
N ILE A 95 -16.62 -4.22 13.76
CA ILE A 95 -15.40 -3.75 13.10
C ILE A 95 -14.74 -2.77 14.09
N PRO A 96 -13.50 -2.99 14.55
CA PRO A 96 -12.86 -2.06 15.47
C PRO A 96 -12.69 -0.71 14.77
N MET A 97 -13.47 0.29 15.20
CA MET A 97 -13.38 1.65 14.68
C MET A 97 -12.24 2.38 15.37
N ILE A 98 -11.37 3.02 14.60
CA ILE A 98 -10.38 3.97 15.11
C ILE A 98 -11.06 5.35 15.10
N PRO A 99 -11.21 6.02 16.25
CA PRO A 99 -11.78 7.37 16.27
C PRO A 99 -10.83 8.33 15.56
N LEU A 100 -11.27 8.92 14.45
CA LEU A 100 -10.52 9.94 13.68
C LEU A 100 -10.59 11.34 14.31
N GLY A 101 -11.26 11.47 15.46
CA GLY A 101 -11.36 12.72 16.18
C GLY A 101 -10.01 13.13 16.73
N LEU A 102 -9.36 14.09 16.08
CA LEU A 102 -8.26 14.84 16.67
C LEU A 102 -8.79 15.53 17.93
N LYS A 103 -8.49 15.00 19.11
CA LYS A 103 -8.65 15.77 20.34
C LYS A 103 -7.64 16.91 20.31
N GLU A 104 -8.01 18.08 20.84
CA GLU A 104 -7.07 19.18 21.03
C GLU A 104 -5.78 18.66 21.67
N THR A 105 -4.68 18.75 20.92
CA THR A 105 -3.37 18.31 21.39
C THR A 105 -2.85 19.36 22.38
N LYS A 106 -2.72 18.98 23.65
CA LYS A 106 -2.02 19.79 24.64
C LYS A 106 -0.52 19.54 24.51
N GLU A 107 0.28 20.60 24.55
CA GLU A 107 1.73 20.46 24.60
C GLU A 107 2.13 19.75 25.90
N ILE A 108 2.85 18.63 25.77
CA ILE A 108 3.37 17.88 26.92
C ILE A 108 4.84 18.25 27.10
N ASN A 109 5.19 18.76 28.28
CA ASN A 109 6.57 19.08 28.61
C ASN A 109 7.32 17.81 29.03
N PHE A 110 8.06 17.21 28.09
CA PHE A 110 8.83 16.00 28.33
C PHE A 110 10.01 16.16 29.32
N ARG A 111 10.32 17.39 29.79
CA ARG A 111 11.45 17.62 30.72
C ARG A 111 11.07 17.42 32.19
N GLU A 112 9.80 17.40 32.56
CA GLU A 112 9.37 17.17 33.95
C GLU A 112 9.82 15.84 34.56
N PRO A 113 9.70 14.67 33.89
CA PRO A 113 10.10 13.40 34.49
C PRO A 113 11.60 13.29 34.79
N PHE A 114 12.43 14.16 34.20
CA PHE A 114 13.88 14.16 34.41
C PHE A 114 14.35 15.11 35.52
N LYS A 115 13.45 15.89 36.15
CA LYS A 115 13.80 16.84 37.22
C LYS A 115 14.05 16.18 38.58
N VAL A 116 13.65 14.92 38.77
CA VAL A 116 13.74 14.20 40.05
C VAL A 116 15.04 13.40 40.19
N ILE A 117 15.89 13.37 39.16
CA ILE A 117 17.23 12.76 39.25
C ILE A 117 18.20 13.85 39.72
N LYS A 118 18.35 14.00 41.03
CA LYS A 118 19.48 14.68 41.68
C LYS A 118 20.25 13.67 42.52
#